data_AF-A0A833JCJ6-F1
#
_entry.id   AF-A0A833JCJ6-F1
#
_cell.length_a   1.000
_cell.length_b   1.000
_cell.length_c   1.000
_cell.angle_alpha   90.00
_cell.angle_beta   90.00
_cell.angle_gamma   90.00
#
_symmetry.space_group_name_H-M   'P 1'
#
loop_
_entity.id
_entity.type
_entity.pdbx_description
1 polymer ?
#
loop_
_entity_poly.entity_id
_entity_poly.type
_entity_poly.pdbx_seq_one_letter_code
_entity_poly.pdbx_strand_id
1 'polypeptide(L)'
;MEDAELIWFASEFREGILDGGSSQMMCWAVSAPLAALLEMHGVETELVEADLGDCNHFYLRLPDGRVLDPTADQFNHLRVDPMPAVYLGPPADCHGIAPALPRHPMNAEGE
;
A
#
# COMPACT_ATOMS: atom_id res chain seq x y z
N MET A 1 1.91 -5.08 18.50
CA MET A 1 1.34 -3.75 18.23
C MET A 1 -0.03 -3.97 17.65
N GLU A 2 -1.07 -3.38 18.22
CA GLU A 2 -2.43 -3.50 17.69
C GLU A 2 -2.61 -2.64 16.43
N ASP A 3 -3.61 -2.94 15.61
CA ASP A 3 -3.85 -2.24 14.34
C ASP A 3 -3.96 -0.72 14.49
N ALA A 4 -4.68 -0.25 15.50
CA ALA A 4 -4.83 1.18 15.76
C ALA A 4 -3.50 1.85 16.13
N GLU A 5 -2.66 1.15 16.89
CA GLU A 5 -1.31 1.63 17.25
C GLU A 5 -0.40 1.65 16.01
N LEU A 6 -0.50 0.63 15.15
CA LEU A 6 0.30 0.52 13.93
C LEU A 6 -0.04 1.63 12.93
N ILE A 7 -1.34 1.90 12.73
CA ILE A 7 -1.81 3.01 11.90
C ILE A 7 -1.32 4.34 12.47
N TRP A 8 -1.47 4.56 13.77
CA TRP A 8 -1.02 5.79 14.42
C TRP A 8 0.50 5.98 14.25
N PHE A 9 1.28 4.94 14.54
CA PHE A 9 2.74 4.96 14.41
C PHE A 9 3.20 5.29 12.99
N ALA A 10 2.62 4.61 11.99
CA ALA A 10 2.93 4.86 10.59
C ALA A 10 2.48 6.27 10.14
N SER A 11 1.38 6.78 10.70
CA SER A 11 0.88 8.14 10.41
C SER A 11 1.84 9.21 10.93
N GLU A 12 2.29 9.09 12.18
CA GLU A 12 3.26 10.03 12.77
C GLU A 12 4.61 9.98 12.04
N PHE A 13 5.08 8.78 11.68
CA PHE A 13 6.31 8.63 10.91
C PHE A 13 6.20 9.28 9.52
N ARG A 14 5.11 9.00 8.81
CA ARG A 14 4.80 9.61 7.51
C ARG A 14 4.77 11.13 7.61
N GLU A 15 4.07 11.68 8.60
CA GLU A 15 3.99 13.13 8.80
C GLU A 15 5.36 13.74 9.04
N GLY A 16 6.23 13.10 9.84
CA GLY A 16 7.59 13.57 10.07
C GLY A 16 8.47 13.61 8.80
N ILE A 17 8.18 12.78 7.79
CA ILE A 17 8.88 12.78 6.50
C ILE A 17 8.26 13.78 5.52
N LEU A 18 6.92 13.87 5.47
CA LEU A 18 6.22 14.68 4.49
C LEU A 18 6.08 16.15 4.90
N ASP A 19 6.00 16.45 6.20
CA ASP A 19 5.87 17.80 6.78
C ASP A 19 4.75 18.62 6.09
N GLY A 20 3.53 18.07 6.08
CA GLY A 20 2.38 18.61 5.34
C GLY A 20 2.45 18.49 3.80
N GLY A 21 3.50 17.88 3.26
CA GLY A 21 3.69 17.62 1.84
C GLY A 21 2.84 16.49 1.28
N SER A 22 2.95 16.28 -0.04
CA SER A 22 2.23 15.23 -0.75
C SER A 22 2.95 13.88 -0.68
N SER A 23 2.19 12.78 -0.66
CA SER A 23 2.72 11.41 -0.77
C SER A 23 3.03 10.98 -2.22
N GLN A 24 2.78 11.83 -3.22
CA GLN A 24 3.07 11.52 -4.63
C GLN A 24 4.55 11.16 -4.84
N MET A 25 4.82 9.98 -5.40
CA MET A 25 6.17 9.48 -5.67
C MET A 25 7.04 9.30 -4.41
N MET A 26 6.43 9.29 -3.22
CA MET A 26 7.14 9.16 -1.94
C MET A 26 7.13 7.73 -1.39
N CYS A 27 6.52 6.76 -2.08
CA CYS A 27 6.32 5.40 -1.58
C CYS A 27 7.61 4.74 -1.09
N TRP A 28 8.70 4.80 -1.84
CA TRP A 28 10.00 4.29 -1.38
C TRP A 28 10.55 5.07 -0.18
N ALA A 29 10.52 6.41 -0.27
CA ALA A 29 11.09 7.30 0.74
C ALA A 29 10.39 7.20 2.10
N VAL A 30 9.13 6.75 2.13
CA VAL A 30 8.36 6.54 3.36
C VAL A 30 8.38 5.06 3.78
N SER A 31 8.05 4.13 2.88
CA SER A 31 7.89 2.70 3.22
C SER A 31 9.21 2.04 3.63
N ALA A 32 10.32 2.32 2.94
CA ALA A 32 11.60 1.68 3.25
C ALA A 32 12.13 2.00 4.67
N PRO A 33 12.23 3.28 5.10
CA PRO A 33 12.68 3.57 6.46
C PRO A 33 11.63 3.20 7.52
N LEU A 34 10.32 3.24 7.19
CA LEU A 34 9.28 2.75 8.09
C LEU A 34 9.45 1.25 8.39
N ALA A 35 9.78 0.44 7.38
CA ALA A 35 10.03 -1.00 7.55
C ALA A 35 11.14 -1.25 8.59
N ALA A 36 12.27 -0.56 8.44
CA ALA A 36 13.40 -0.67 9.35
C ALA A 36 13.04 -0.23 10.77
N LEU A 37 12.28 0.87 10.92
CA LEU A 37 11.85 1.34 12.22
C LEU A 37 10.88 0.37 12.89
N LEU A 38 9.92 -0.19 12.14
CA LEU A 38 8.98 -1.18 12.65
C LEU A 38 9.69 -2.46 13.13
N GLU A 39 10.74 -2.89 12.41
CA GLU A 39 11.59 -4.02 12.84
C GLU A 39 12.25 -3.73 14.20
N MET A 40 12.76 -2.51 14.43
CA MET A 40 13.31 -2.10 15.72
C MET A 40 12.28 -2.13 16.86
N HIS A 41 11.00 -1.99 16.53
CA HIS A 41 9.87 -2.10 17.47
C HIS A 41 9.29 -3.52 17.58
N GLY A 42 9.92 -4.52 16.94
CA GLY A 42 9.49 -5.92 16.97
C GLY A 42 8.26 -6.20 16.10
N VAL A 43 7.98 -5.34 15.11
CA VAL A 43 6.93 -5.55 14.12
C VAL A 43 7.57 -6.04 12.82
N GLU A 44 7.38 -7.31 12.51
CA GLU A 44 7.87 -7.91 11.28
C GLU A 44 7.09 -7.36 10.06
N THR A 45 7.82 -6.90 9.06
CA THR A 45 7.26 -6.47 7.77
C THR A 45 8.18 -6.87 6.63
N GLU A 46 7.63 -7.01 5.43
CA GLU A 46 8.38 -7.18 4.19
C GLU A 46 8.12 -5.97 3.27
N LEU A 47 9.19 -5.32 2.80
CA LEU A 47 9.07 -4.27 1.80
C LEU A 47 8.82 -4.91 0.42
N VAL A 48 7.68 -4.61 -0.18
CA VAL A 48 7.24 -5.18 -1.46
C VAL A 48 7.17 -4.10 -2.52
N GLU A 49 7.65 -4.41 -3.71
CA GLU A 49 7.45 -3.64 -4.93
C GLU A 49 6.29 -4.21 -5.74
N ALA A 50 5.32 -3.38 -6.09
CA ALA A 50 4.30 -3.68 -7.10
C ALA A 50 4.60 -2.91 -8.38
N ASP A 51 4.63 -3.63 -9.50
CA ASP A 51 4.64 -3.07 -10.84
C ASP A 51 3.21 -2.79 -11.29
N LEU A 52 2.88 -1.51 -11.49
CA LEU A 52 1.58 -1.04 -11.97
C LEU A 52 1.62 -0.66 -13.46
N GLY A 53 2.66 -1.07 -14.19
CA GLY A 53 2.88 -0.81 -15.61
C GLY A 53 3.66 0.47 -15.85
N ASP A 54 3.03 1.63 -15.64
CA ASP A 54 3.64 2.95 -15.88
C ASP A 54 4.39 3.50 -14.67
N CYS A 55 4.18 2.91 -13.48
CA CYS A 55 4.89 3.24 -12.25
C CYS A 55 5.05 2.01 -11.37
N ASN A 56 6.04 2.06 -10.48
CA ASN A 56 6.17 1.11 -9.38
C ASN A 56 5.65 1.73 -8.08
N HIS A 57 5.21 0.87 -7.16
CA HIS A 57 4.72 1.27 -5.85
C HIS A 57 5.32 0.39 -4.76
N PHE A 58 5.77 1.01 -3.67
CA PHE A 58 6.37 0.33 -2.53
C PHE A 58 5.49 0.40 -1.29
N TYR A 59 5.21 -0.75 -0.70
CA TYR A 59 4.40 -0.89 0.50
C TYR A 59 4.96 -1.98 1.43
N LEU A 60 4.38 -2.13 2.61
CA LEU A 60 4.79 -3.13 3.60
C LEU A 60 3.76 -4.25 3.68
N ARG A 61 4.22 -5.50 3.60
CA ARG A 61 3.41 -6.70 3.83
C ARG A 61 3.65 -7.22 5.24
N LEU A 62 2.55 -7.47 5.97
CA LEU A 62 2.56 -8.09 7.30
C LEU A 62 2.56 -9.62 7.18
N PRO A 63 2.99 -10.36 8.23
CA PRO A 63 3.03 -11.82 8.21
C PRO A 63 1.67 -12.50 7.98
N ASP A 64 0.57 -11.82 8.34
CA ASP A 64 -0.80 -12.29 8.11
C ASP A 64 -1.32 -12.00 6.70
N GLY A 65 -0.48 -11.45 5.82
CA GLY A 65 -0.79 -11.13 4.43
C GLY A 65 -1.48 -9.78 4.22
N ARG A 66 -1.77 -9.03 5.29
CA ARG A 66 -2.26 -7.65 5.17
C ARG A 66 -1.17 -6.71 4.66
N VAL A 67 -1.60 -5.58 4.14
CA VAL A 67 -0.76 -4.48 3.68
C VAL A 67 -0.85 -3.33 4.66
N LEU A 68 0.31 -2.79 5.01
CA LEU A 68 0.49 -1.46 5.58
C LEU A 68 1.10 -0.57 4.49
N ASP A 69 0.34 0.41 4.01
CA ASP A 69 0.80 1.36 2.99
C ASP A 69 0.68 2.80 3.51
N PRO A 70 1.81 3.45 3.86
CA PRO A 70 1.83 4.82 4.37
C PRO A 70 1.69 5.88 3.26
N THR A 71 1.45 5.46 2.01
CA THR A 71 1.35 6.33 0.83
C THR A 71 0.21 5.92 -0.09
N ALA A 72 -0.78 5.17 0.40
CA ALA A 72 -1.90 4.69 -0.41
C ALA A 72 -2.71 5.84 -1.03
N ASP A 73 -2.76 6.99 -0.34
CA ASP A 73 -3.47 8.18 -0.80
C ASP A 73 -2.84 8.84 -2.04
N GLN A 74 -1.63 8.47 -2.43
CA GLN A 74 -1.03 8.96 -3.68
C GLN A 74 -1.86 8.55 -4.91
N PHE A 75 -2.64 7.47 -4.83
CA PHE A 75 -3.49 7.02 -5.95
C PHE A 75 -4.89 7.63 -5.92
N ASN A 76 -5.23 8.49 -4.95
CA ASN A 76 -6.60 9.01 -4.81
C ASN A 76 -7.10 9.81 -6.03
N HIS A 77 -6.20 10.35 -6.85
CA HIS A 77 -6.55 11.01 -8.11
C HIS A 77 -7.05 10.05 -9.22
N LEU A 78 -6.82 8.74 -9.05
CA LEU A 78 -7.25 7.68 -9.98
C LEU A 78 -8.49 6.92 -9.48
N ARG A 79 -8.97 7.22 -8.27
CA ARG A 79 -10.01 6.43 -7.57
C ARG A 79 -11.30 7.20 -7.40
N VAL A 80 -12.41 6.47 -7.42
CA VAL A 80 -13.73 7.00 -7.02
C VAL A 80 -13.85 7.02 -5.50
N ASP A 81 -13.44 5.93 -4.85
CA ASP A 81 -13.40 5.80 -3.39
C ASP A 81 -11.97 6.07 -2.88
N PRO A 82 -11.73 7.18 -2.16
CA PRO A 82 -10.40 7.56 -1.72
C PRO A 82 -9.88 6.62 -0.64
N MET A 83 -8.60 6.27 -0.76
CA MET A 83 -7.84 5.55 0.24
C MET A 83 -7.45 6.50 1.39
N PRO A 84 -7.32 5.97 2.62
CA PRO A 84 -6.78 6.73 3.74
C PRO A 84 -5.30 7.09 3.50
N ALA A 85 -4.81 8.09 4.24
CA ALA A 85 -3.40 8.50 4.20
C ALA A 85 -2.44 7.37 4.58
N VAL A 86 -2.83 6.53 5.54
CA VAL A 86 -2.19 5.27 5.88
C VAL A 86 -3.23 4.16 5.77
N TYR A 87 -2.98 3.21 4.89
CA TYR A 87 -3.83 2.05 4.70
C TYR A 87 -3.32 0.86 5.50
N LEU A 88 -4.21 0.20 6.24
CA LEU A 88 -3.96 -1.10 6.87
C LEU A 88 -5.13 -2.04 6.55
N GLY A 89 -4.88 -3.13 5.83
CA GLY A 89 -5.95 -4.05 5.43
C GLY A 89 -5.52 -5.10 4.41
N PRO A 90 -6.47 -5.84 3.81
CA PRO A 90 -6.18 -6.74 2.69
C PRO A 90 -5.50 -6.00 1.53
N PRO A 91 -4.69 -6.64 0.68
CA PRO A 91 -4.11 -5.93 -0.45
C PRO A 91 -5.18 -5.43 -1.42
N ALA A 92 -4.87 -4.34 -2.13
CA ALA A 92 -5.78 -3.62 -3.02
C ALA A 92 -5.20 -3.62 -4.44
N ASP A 93 -5.93 -3.03 -5.39
CA ASP A 93 -5.51 -2.83 -6.78
C ASP A 93 -4.17 -2.10 -6.93
N CYS A 94 -3.87 -1.12 -6.07
CA CYS A 94 -2.57 -0.44 -6.06
C CYS A 94 -1.41 -1.28 -5.49
N HIS A 95 -1.67 -2.49 -4.99
CA HIS A 95 -0.66 -3.38 -4.39
C HIS A 95 -0.27 -4.54 -5.30
N GLY A 96 -0.54 -4.44 -6.60
CA GLY A 96 -0.17 -5.46 -7.59
C GLY A 96 -1.09 -6.67 -7.62
N ILE A 97 -2.24 -6.63 -6.92
CA ILE A 97 -3.33 -7.55 -7.26
C ILE A 97 -3.96 -7.00 -8.53
N ALA A 98 -3.75 -7.69 -9.66
CA ALA A 98 -4.63 -7.51 -10.81
C ALA A 98 -6.08 -7.61 -10.30
N PRO A 99 -7.01 -6.71 -10.67
CA PRO A 99 -8.41 -6.95 -10.35
C PRO A 99 -8.70 -8.38 -10.81
N ALA A 100 -9.38 -9.15 -9.97
CA ALA A 100 -10.04 -10.36 -10.48
C ALA A 100 -11.00 -9.85 -11.55
N LEU A 101 -10.51 -9.76 -12.79
CA LEU A 101 -11.31 -9.39 -13.93
C LEU A 101 -12.50 -10.35 -13.85
N PRO A 102 -13.75 -9.87 -13.89
CA PRO A 102 -14.85 -10.78 -14.08
C PRO A 102 -14.47 -11.60 -15.32
N ARG A 103 -14.38 -12.92 -15.16
CA ARG A 103 -14.20 -13.82 -16.30
C ARG A 103 -15.38 -13.53 -17.21
N HIS A 104 -15.16 -12.71 -18.24
CA HIS A 104 -16.07 -12.69 -19.36
C HIS A 104 -16.13 -14.14 -19.82
N PRO A 105 -17.33 -14.76 -19.93
CA PRO A 105 -17.41 -16.07 -20.52
C PRO A 105 -16.73 -15.96 -21.88
N MET A 106 -15.70 -16.78 -22.10
CA MET A 106 -15.23 -17.03 -23.45
C MET A 106 -16.47 -17.47 -24.21
N ASN A 107 -16.93 -16.66 -25.15
CA ASN A 107 -17.92 -17.08 -26.12
C ASN A 107 -17.34 -18.32 -26.80
N ALA A 108 -17.92 -19.47 -26.46
CA ALA A 108 -17.82 -20.66 -27.27
C ALA A 108 -18.68 -20.41 -28.51
N GLU A 109 -18.11 -19.72 -29.48
CA GLU A 109 -18.52 -19.79 -30.88
C GLU A 109 -17.49 -20.75 -31.51
N GLY A 110 -17.79 -21.98 -31.90
CA GLY A 110 -19.09 -22.52 -32.28
C GLY A 110 -19.41 -22.14 -33.72
N GLU A 111 -18.54 -22.50 -34.68
CA GLU A 111 -18.84 -23.15 -35.98
C GLU A 111 -17.55 -23.43 -36.76
#